data_AF-A0A6M3RDU7-F1
#
_entry.id   AF-A0A6M3RDU7-F1
#
_cell.length_a   1.000
_cell.length_b   1.000
_cell.length_c   1.000
_cell.angle_alpha   90.00
_cell.angle_beta   90.00
_cell.angle_gamma   90.00
#
_symmetry.space_group_name_H-M   'P 1'
#
loop_
_entity.id
_entity.type
_entity.pdbx_description
1 polymer ?
#
loop_
_entity_poly.entity_id
_entity_poly.type
_entity_poly.pdbx_seq_one_letter_code
_entity_poly.pdbx_strand_id
1 'polypeptide(L)'
;PDHQLLNVTGSRLSDCLSGRADPLQLLFRDAAAVKLLEDVYVSSPMFATGNKMLGEFLHRVLSRLGSTKRLRVLEVGAGTGATTRNAMDQLLASNVDFTYTFTDVSIALVTSAKKKFGALYNSQRRQSNMEFTVLDIEKPPPANMLESYDLIISSNCIHATRNLGQACANIEKLLRRDGGILCLLEL
;
A
#
# COMPACT_ATOMS: atom_id res chain seq x y z
N PRO A 1 15.46 -12.29 7.06
CA PRO A 1 15.10 -12.06 5.64
C PRO A 1 15.98 -10.96 5.01
N ASP A 2 16.36 -9.94 5.77
CA ASP A 2 17.13 -8.77 5.30
C ASP A 2 18.45 -9.12 4.62
N HIS A 3 19.32 -9.87 5.31
CA HIS A 3 20.62 -10.29 4.74
C HIS A 3 20.47 -11.20 3.52
N GLN A 4 19.40 -12.02 3.49
CA GLN A 4 19.11 -12.90 2.36
C GLN A 4 18.70 -12.07 1.14
N LEU A 5 17.82 -11.06 1.33
CA LEU A 5 17.40 -10.16 0.27
C LEU A 5 18.58 -9.34 -0.24
N LEU A 6 19.39 -8.79 0.66
CA LEU A 6 20.63 -8.08 0.32
C LEU A 6 21.56 -8.94 -0.53
N ASN A 7 21.69 -10.23 -0.21
CA ASN A 7 22.57 -11.13 -0.95
C ASN A 7 22.09 -11.40 -2.39
N VAL A 8 20.79 -11.26 -2.69
CA VAL A 8 20.23 -11.49 -4.05
C VAL A 8 20.89 -10.58 -5.09
N THR A 9 21.03 -9.29 -4.77
CA THR A 9 21.66 -8.32 -5.66
C THR A 9 23.10 -8.03 -5.24
N GLY A 10 23.41 -8.02 -3.94
CA GLY A 10 24.72 -7.71 -3.39
C GLY A 10 25.82 -8.65 -3.89
N SER A 11 25.54 -9.96 -3.99
CA SER A 11 26.50 -10.94 -4.53
C SER A 11 26.78 -10.77 -6.03
N ARG A 12 25.94 -10.00 -6.74
CA ARG A 12 26.02 -9.71 -8.19
C ARG A 12 26.19 -8.22 -8.46
N LEU A 13 26.58 -7.42 -7.47
CA LEU A 13 26.58 -5.96 -7.55
C LEU A 13 27.39 -5.44 -8.75
N SER A 14 28.58 -6.01 -8.99
CA SER A 14 29.41 -5.65 -10.15
C SER A 14 28.69 -5.87 -11.49
N ASP A 15 27.95 -6.97 -11.62
CA ASP A 15 27.18 -7.26 -12.83
C ASP A 15 25.99 -6.32 -13.00
N CYS A 16 25.32 -5.95 -11.90
CA CYS A 16 24.25 -4.97 -11.94
C CYS A 16 24.77 -3.60 -12.37
N LEU A 17 25.89 -3.14 -11.81
CA LEU A 17 26.50 -1.85 -12.14
C LEU A 17 27.04 -1.82 -13.57
N SER A 18 27.54 -2.95 -14.09
CA SER A 18 28.03 -3.05 -15.47
C SER A 18 26.92 -3.35 -16.49
N GLY A 19 25.65 -3.47 -16.07
CA GLY A 19 24.53 -3.82 -16.94
C GLY A 19 24.49 -5.28 -17.43
N ARG A 20 25.33 -6.17 -16.87
CA ARG A 20 25.33 -7.61 -17.18
C ARG A 20 24.19 -8.38 -16.50
N ALA A 21 23.59 -7.79 -15.46
CA ALA A 21 22.42 -8.33 -14.79
C ALA A 21 21.42 -7.21 -14.48
N ASP A 22 20.12 -7.48 -14.65
CA ASP A 22 19.05 -6.57 -14.24
C ASP A 22 18.66 -6.86 -12.78
N PRO A 23 18.82 -5.90 -11.85
CA PRO A 23 18.46 -6.10 -10.44
C PRO A 23 16.98 -6.39 -10.23
N LEU A 24 16.08 -5.86 -11.07
CA LEU A 24 14.64 -6.15 -10.98
C LEU A 24 14.38 -7.61 -11.34
N GLN A 25 15.03 -8.12 -12.39
CA GLN A 25 14.91 -9.54 -12.71
C GLN A 25 15.44 -10.43 -11.59
N LEU A 26 16.51 -10.04 -10.88
CA LEU A 26 17.03 -10.83 -9.75
C LEU A 26 16.07 -10.85 -8.55
N LEU A 27 15.44 -9.70 -8.25
CA LEU A 27 14.50 -9.53 -7.12
C LEU A 27 13.13 -10.17 -7.39
N PHE A 28 12.68 -10.19 -8.64
CA PHE A 28 11.36 -10.69 -9.05
C PHE A 28 11.42 -11.98 -9.89
N ARG A 29 12.55 -12.70 -9.88
CA ARG A 29 12.78 -13.88 -10.73
C ARG A 29 11.75 -15.00 -10.57
N ASP A 30 11.25 -15.21 -9.36
CA ASP A 30 10.40 -16.34 -8.99
C ASP A 30 9.59 -16.01 -7.73
N ALA A 31 8.63 -16.88 -7.42
CA ALA A 31 7.73 -16.71 -6.27
C ALA A 31 8.47 -16.68 -4.92
N ALA A 32 9.63 -17.34 -4.80
CA ALA A 32 10.41 -17.35 -3.57
C ALA A 32 11.15 -16.03 -3.36
N ALA A 33 11.70 -15.44 -4.42
CA ALA A 33 12.33 -14.11 -4.40
C ALA A 33 11.30 -13.02 -4.07
N VAL A 34 10.12 -13.09 -4.69
CA VAL A 34 9.01 -12.19 -4.37
C VAL A 34 8.60 -12.34 -2.91
N LYS A 35 8.41 -13.58 -2.43
CA LYS A 35 8.09 -13.83 -1.02
C LYS A 35 9.15 -13.28 -0.08
N LEU A 36 10.44 -13.44 -0.40
CA LEU A 36 11.52 -12.90 0.43
C LEU A 36 11.47 -11.37 0.52
N LEU A 37 11.13 -10.69 -0.59
CA LEU A 37 10.90 -9.25 -0.61
C LEU A 37 9.67 -8.89 0.25
N GLU A 38 8.55 -9.62 0.13
CA GLU A 38 7.38 -9.43 0.99
C GLU A 38 7.75 -9.61 2.48
N ASP A 39 8.52 -10.64 2.81
CA ASP A 39 8.94 -10.95 4.17
C ASP A 39 9.78 -9.81 4.77
N VAL A 40 10.63 -9.13 4.00
CA VAL A 40 11.35 -7.94 4.48
C VAL A 40 10.39 -6.80 4.80
N TYR A 41 9.48 -6.44 3.88
CA TYR A 41 8.50 -5.37 4.11
C TYR A 41 7.51 -5.67 5.24
N VAL A 42 7.28 -6.93 5.59
CA VAL A 42 6.38 -7.33 6.67
C VAL A 42 7.11 -7.49 8.01
N SER A 43 8.26 -8.16 8.01
CA SER A 43 8.86 -8.71 9.23
C SER A 43 10.19 -8.09 9.63
N SER A 44 10.86 -7.36 8.73
CA SER A 44 12.08 -6.64 9.12
C SER A 44 11.76 -5.61 10.21
N PRO A 45 12.58 -5.48 11.27
CA PRO A 45 12.27 -4.62 12.41
C PRO A 45 11.92 -3.17 12.05
N MET A 46 12.55 -2.63 11.01
CA MET A 46 12.30 -1.25 10.56
C MET A 46 10.88 -1.10 9.98
N PHE A 47 10.53 -1.96 9.01
CA PHE A 47 9.21 -1.94 8.39
C PHE A 47 8.10 -2.41 9.34
N ALA A 48 8.36 -3.45 10.14
CA ALA A 48 7.40 -3.98 11.11
C ALA A 48 7.02 -2.93 12.16
N THR A 49 8.00 -2.15 12.66
CA THR A 49 7.74 -1.02 13.56
C THR A 49 6.86 0.03 12.91
N GLY A 50 7.20 0.47 11.69
CA GLY A 50 6.41 1.45 10.94
C GLY A 50 4.97 1.00 10.71
N ASN A 51 4.79 -0.24 10.25
CA ASN A 51 3.46 -0.84 10.04
C ASN A 51 2.67 -0.94 11.35
N LYS A 52 3.32 -1.29 12.46
CA LYS A 52 2.66 -1.33 13.78
C LYS A 52 2.20 0.05 14.23
N MET A 53 3.04 1.07 14.08
CA MET A 53 2.70 2.46 14.43
C MET A 53 1.53 2.97 13.58
N LEU A 54 1.54 2.68 12.28
CA LEU A 54 0.42 2.99 11.39
C LEU A 54 -0.85 2.28 11.85
N GLY A 55 -0.79 0.98 12.17
CA GLY A 55 -1.92 0.23 12.70
C GLY A 55 -2.50 0.84 13.98
N GLU A 56 -1.65 1.20 14.94
CA GLU A 56 -2.08 1.86 16.18
C GLU A 56 -2.71 3.23 15.92
N PHE A 57 -2.16 4.01 14.99
CA PHE A 57 -2.75 5.27 14.56
C PHE A 57 -4.14 5.05 13.96
N LEU A 58 -4.27 4.13 13.01
CA LEU A 58 -5.55 3.78 12.38
C LEU A 58 -6.58 3.35 13.42
N HIS A 59 -6.21 2.48 14.36
CA HIS A 59 -7.09 2.07 15.45
C HIS A 59 -7.63 3.27 16.26
N ARG A 60 -6.77 4.22 16.61
CA ARG A 60 -7.15 5.43 17.37
C ARG A 60 -8.02 6.38 16.57
N VAL A 61 -7.80 6.49 15.26
CA VAL A 61 -8.64 7.31 14.38
C VAL A 61 -10.01 6.66 14.21
N LEU A 62 -10.05 5.38 13.87
CA LEU A 62 -11.28 4.61 13.65
C LEU A 62 -12.17 4.54 14.89
N SER A 63 -11.58 4.40 16.08
CA SER A 63 -12.35 4.38 17.35
C SER A 63 -13.00 5.73 17.70
N ARG A 64 -12.48 6.84 17.16
CA ARG A 64 -13.05 8.19 17.32
C ARG A 64 -14.05 8.55 16.22
N LEU A 65 -14.00 7.86 15.09
CA LEU A 65 -14.96 8.03 14.01
C LEU A 65 -16.29 7.37 14.42
N GLY A 66 -17.15 8.14 15.10
CA GLY A 66 -18.53 7.75 15.42
C GLY A 66 -19.47 7.75 14.20
N SER A 67 -18.98 7.33 13.03
CA SER A 67 -19.65 7.52 11.75
C SER A 67 -20.74 6.47 11.51
N THR A 68 -21.93 6.93 11.13
CA THR A 68 -23.00 6.11 10.53
C THR A 68 -22.82 5.92 9.01
N LYS A 69 -21.81 6.57 8.42
CA LYS A 69 -21.48 6.52 6.99
C LYS A 69 -20.27 5.62 6.73
N ARG A 70 -20.30 4.95 5.58
CA ARG A 70 -19.22 4.09 5.08
C ARG A 70 -17.95 4.89 4.83
N LEU A 71 -16.84 4.48 5.45
CA LEU A 71 -15.50 5.03 5.30
C LEU A 71 -14.90 4.62 3.95
N ARG A 72 -14.32 5.56 3.19
CA ARG A 72 -13.60 5.27 1.95
C ARG A 72 -12.10 5.43 2.15
N VAL A 73 -11.38 4.32 2.07
CA VAL A 73 -9.93 4.25 2.23
C VAL A 73 -9.27 3.99 0.87
N LEU A 74 -8.23 4.72 0.53
CA LEU A 74 -7.38 4.47 -0.63
C LEU A 74 -5.97 4.14 -0.17
N GLU A 75 -5.37 3.09 -0.71
CA GLU A 75 -3.95 2.81 -0.55
C GLU A 75 -3.22 3.10 -1.87
N VAL A 76 -2.29 4.05 -1.85
CA VAL A 76 -1.46 4.46 -3.00
C VAL A 76 -0.11 3.79 -2.93
N GLY A 77 0.21 2.99 -3.95
CA GLY A 77 1.47 2.24 -4.01
C GLY A 77 1.52 1.10 -3.02
N ALA A 78 0.42 0.34 -2.93
CA ALA A 78 0.26 -0.72 -1.96
C ALA A 78 1.23 -1.90 -2.16
N GLY A 79 1.81 -2.04 -3.36
CA GLY A 79 2.89 -2.96 -3.63
C GLY A 79 2.53 -4.43 -3.39
N THR A 80 3.29 -5.06 -2.49
CA THR A 80 3.10 -6.46 -2.07
C THR A 80 1.92 -6.67 -1.10
N GLY A 81 1.34 -5.56 -0.62
CA GLY A 81 0.28 -5.49 0.36
C GLY A 81 0.71 -5.78 1.79
N ALA A 82 1.98 -5.50 2.13
CA ALA A 82 2.49 -5.61 3.50
C ALA A 82 1.68 -4.71 4.45
N THR A 83 1.53 -3.45 4.09
CA THR A 83 0.74 -2.45 4.83
C THR A 83 -0.76 -2.77 4.75
N THR A 84 -1.27 -3.19 3.58
CA THR A 84 -2.67 -3.55 3.35
C THR A 84 -3.21 -4.51 4.41
N ARG A 85 -2.47 -5.59 4.73
CA ARG A 85 -2.94 -6.58 5.72
C ARG A 85 -3.18 -5.94 7.09
N ASN A 86 -2.20 -5.18 7.57
CA ASN A 86 -2.32 -4.52 8.87
C ASN A 86 -3.48 -3.52 8.91
N ALA A 87 -3.60 -2.69 7.86
CA ALA A 87 -4.70 -1.73 7.75
C ALA A 87 -6.07 -2.42 7.71
N MET A 88 -6.20 -3.51 6.93
CA MET A 88 -7.43 -4.30 6.85
C MET A 88 -7.78 -4.94 8.19
N ASP A 89 -6.82 -5.50 8.91
CA ASP A 89 -7.05 -6.11 10.22
C ASP A 89 -7.58 -5.07 11.23
N GLN A 90 -7.03 -3.84 11.21
CA GLN A 90 -7.54 -2.75 12.06
C GLN A 90 -8.96 -2.30 11.67
N LEU A 91 -9.25 -2.21 10.36
CA LEU A 91 -10.57 -1.85 9.86
C LEU A 91 -11.61 -2.92 10.24
N LEU A 92 -11.27 -4.19 10.13
CA LEU A 92 -12.14 -5.32 10.49
C LEU A 92 -12.33 -5.46 12.01
N ALA A 93 -11.32 -5.12 12.81
CA ALA A 93 -11.45 -5.04 14.25
C ALA A 93 -12.30 -3.83 14.70
N SER A 94 -12.50 -2.85 13.82
CA SER A 94 -13.40 -1.72 14.06
C SER A 94 -14.87 -2.08 13.78
N ASN A 95 -15.79 -1.27 14.31
CA ASN A 95 -17.23 -1.37 14.02
C ASN A 95 -17.68 -0.40 12.94
N VAL A 96 -16.79 -0.03 12.01
CA VAL A 96 -17.05 0.92 10.94
C VAL A 96 -17.25 0.17 9.61
N ASP A 97 -18.27 0.54 8.84
CA ASP A 97 -18.42 0.07 7.45
C ASP A 97 -17.39 0.77 6.56
N PHE A 98 -16.78 0.06 5.62
CA PHE A 98 -15.72 0.64 4.80
C PHE A 98 -15.62 0.07 3.39
N THR A 99 -15.06 0.86 2.49
CA THR A 99 -14.53 0.42 1.20
C THR A 99 -13.04 0.72 1.17
N TYR A 100 -12.23 -0.30 0.88
CA TYR A 100 -10.78 -0.18 0.76
C TYR A 100 -10.35 -0.32 -0.69
N THR A 101 -9.89 0.76 -1.31
CA THR A 101 -9.37 0.75 -2.68
C THR A 101 -7.86 0.53 -2.66
N PHE A 102 -7.42 -0.68 -3.02
CA PHE A 102 -6.02 -1.02 -3.23
C PHE A 102 -5.56 -0.50 -4.59
N THR A 103 -4.46 0.25 -4.63
CA THR A 103 -3.86 0.71 -5.87
C THR A 103 -2.36 0.57 -5.94
N ASP A 104 -1.87 0.35 -7.16
CA ASP A 104 -0.47 0.36 -7.52
C ASP A 104 -0.32 0.79 -8.99
N VAL A 105 0.85 1.29 -9.38
CA VAL A 105 1.15 1.58 -10.80
C VAL A 105 1.32 0.28 -11.60
N SER A 106 1.69 -0.81 -10.93
CA SER A 106 1.88 -2.13 -11.53
C SER A 106 0.58 -2.93 -11.61
N ILE A 107 0.10 -3.16 -12.84
CA ILE A 107 -1.04 -4.05 -13.13
C ILE A 107 -0.82 -5.46 -12.53
N ALA A 108 0.42 -5.95 -12.55
CA ALA A 108 0.76 -7.27 -12.04
C ALA A 108 0.54 -7.36 -10.51
N LEU A 109 0.95 -6.33 -9.77
CA LEU A 109 0.77 -6.26 -8.32
C LEU A 109 -0.71 -6.12 -7.96
N VAL A 110 -1.46 -5.27 -8.65
CA VAL A 110 -2.93 -5.14 -8.46
C VAL A 110 -3.64 -6.47 -8.73
N THR A 111 -3.26 -7.18 -9.79
CA THR A 111 -3.85 -8.49 -10.13
C THR A 111 -3.52 -9.55 -9.09
N SER A 112 -2.27 -9.59 -8.60
CA SER A 112 -1.84 -10.49 -7.53
C SER A 112 -2.59 -10.21 -6.22
N ALA A 113 -2.67 -8.93 -5.83
CA ALA A 113 -3.39 -8.48 -4.64
C ALA A 113 -4.88 -8.85 -4.71
N LYS A 114 -5.53 -8.67 -5.87
CA LYS A 114 -6.93 -9.08 -6.05
C LYS A 114 -7.15 -10.58 -5.79
N LYS A 115 -6.25 -11.44 -6.28
CA LYS A 115 -6.31 -12.89 -6.01
C LYS A 115 -6.07 -13.22 -4.54
N LYS A 116 -5.11 -12.53 -3.92
CA LYS A 116 -4.65 -12.75 -2.54
C LYS A 116 -5.66 -12.28 -1.50
N PHE A 117 -6.23 -11.09 -1.70
CA PHE A 117 -7.03 -10.38 -0.69
C PHE A 117 -8.52 -10.36 -1.01
N GLY A 118 -8.92 -10.44 -2.28
CA GLY A 118 -10.32 -10.31 -2.68
C GLY A 118 -11.22 -11.35 -2.01
N ALA A 119 -10.89 -12.64 -2.13
CA ALA A 119 -11.67 -13.71 -1.48
C ALA A 119 -11.51 -13.69 0.06
N LEU A 120 -10.31 -13.33 0.53
CA LEU A 120 -9.95 -13.35 1.94
C LEU A 120 -10.79 -12.36 2.74
N TYR A 121 -10.96 -11.13 2.25
CA TYR A 121 -11.57 -10.05 3.03
C TYR A 121 -13.00 -9.69 2.60
N ASN A 122 -13.37 -9.83 1.32
CA ASN A 122 -14.73 -9.46 0.86
C ASN A 122 -15.82 -10.39 1.39
N SER A 123 -15.45 -11.57 1.91
CA SER A 123 -16.38 -12.53 2.52
C SER A 123 -16.55 -12.32 4.04
N GLN A 124 -15.71 -11.50 4.69
CA GLN A 124 -15.66 -11.42 6.16
C GLN A 124 -16.73 -10.49 6.76
N ARG A 125 -17.18 -9.46 6.03
CA ARG A 125 -18.24 -8.55 6.48
C ARG A 125 -19.14 -8.17 5.31
N ARG A 126 -20.47 -8.35 5.46
CA ARG A 126 -21.45 -8.01 4.41
C ARG A 126 -21.40 -6.56 3.95
N GLN A 127 -20.98 -5.64 4.82
CA GLN A 127 -20.98 -4.20 4.57
C GLN A 127 -19.57 -3.62 4.33
N SER A 128 -18.56 -4.47 4.13
CA SER A 128 -17.19 -4.04 3.85
C SER A 128 -16.64 -4.72 2.59
N ASN A 129 -15.97 -3.97 1.73
CA ASN A 129 -15.41 -4.52 0.49
C ASN A 129 -14.04 -3.91 0.15
N MET A 130 -13.22 -4.69 -0.54
CA MET A 130 -12.01 -4.26 -1.20
C MET A 130 -12.24 -4.09 -2.69
N GLU A 131 -11.71 -3.00 -3.23
CA GLU A 131 -11.63 -2.67 -4.63
C GLU A 131 -10.16 -2.65 -5.06
N PHE A 132 -9.89 -2.94 -6.32
CA PHE A 132 -8.54 -3.05 -6.86
C PHE A 132 -8.50 -2.30 -8.18
N THR A 133 -7.64 -1.28 -8.26
CA THR A 133 -7.46 -0.52 -9.51
C THR A 133 -6.01 -0.07 -9.66
N VAL A 134 -5.58 0.13 -10.90
CA VAL A 134 -4.29 0.74 -11.19
C VAL A 134 -4.40 2.24 -10.96
N LEU A 135 -3.40 2.83 -10.32
CA LEU A 135 -3.30 4.27 -10.14
C LEU A 135 -1.83 4.68 -10.26
N ASP A 136 -1.57 5.63 -11.15
CA ASP A 136 -0.29 6.32 -11.25
C ASP A 136 -0.46 7.70 -10.61
N ILE A 137 0.11 7.89 -9.42
CA ILE A 137 -0.09 9.12 -8.64
C ILE A 137 0.61 10.34 -9.25
N GLU A 138 1.52 10.14 -10.21
CA GLU A 138 2.13 11.23 -10.94
C GLU A 138 1.21 11.84 -12.00
N LYS A 139 0.16 11.12 -12.40
CA LYS A 139 -0.82 11.59 -13.38
C LYS A 139 -2.03 12.25 -12.70
N PRO A 140 -2.73 13.15 -13.41
CA PRO A 140 -4.01 13.68 -12.93
C PRO A 140 -4.95 12.54 -12.50
N PRO A 141 -5.49 12.58 -11.27
CA PRO A 141 -6.35 11.51 -10.80
C PRO A 141 -7.65 11.38 -11.62
N PRO A 142 -8.22 10.17 -11.73
CA PRO A 142 -9.50 9.97 -12.39
C PRO A 142 -10.63 10.79 -11.76
N ALA A 143 -11.50 11.35 -12.59
CA ALA A 143 -12.59 12.23 -12.12
C ALA A 143 -13.52 11.56 -11.08
N ASN A 144 -13.74 10.24 -11.21
CA ASN A 144 -14.57 9.45 -10.29
C ASN A 144 -13.91 9.17 -8.93
N MET A 145 -12.63 9.52 -8.77
CA MET A 145 -11.86 9.36 -7.54
C MET A 145 -11.57 10.69 -6.84
N LEU A 146 -11.93 11.82 -7.46
CA LEU A 146 -11.73 13.14 -6.86
C LEU A 146 -12.60 13.29 -5.60
N GLU A 147 -12.03 13.92 -4.58
CA GLU A 147 -12.67 14.29 -3.32
C GLU A 147 -13.46 13.15 -2.67
N SER A 148 -12.98 11.92 -2.86
CA SER A 148 -13.76 10.70 -2.62
C SER A 148 -13.31 9.91 -1.40
N TYR A 149 -12.12 10.17 -0.89
CA TYR A 149 -11.50 9.35 0.15
C TYR A 149 -11.40 10.09 1.47
N ASP A 150 -11.85 9.43 2.54
CA ASP A 150 -11.72 9.91 3.91
C ASP A 150 -10.30 9.70 4.43
N LEU A 151 -9.67 8.63 3.99
CA LEU A 151 -8.33 8.22 4.41
C LEU A 151 -7.54 7.77 3.19
N ILE A 152 -6.35 8.33 3.01
CA ILE A 152 -5.37 7.84 2.05
C ILE A 152 -4.15 7.32 2.80
N ILE A 153 -3.72 6.11 2.49
CA ILE A 153 -2.51 5.47 3.03
C ILE A 153 -1.49 5.39 1.90
N SER A 154 -0.25 5.78 2.17
CA SER A 154 0.88 5.47 1.30
C SER A 154 2.09 5.09 2.14
N SER A 155 2.71 3.96 1.82
CA SER A 155 3.83 3.40 2.56
C SER A 155 4.98 3.14 1.60
N ASN A 156 6.09 3.87 1.77
CA ASN A 156 7.33 3.72 1.02
C ASN A 156 7.11 3.74 -0.50
N CYS A 157 6.30 4.70 -0.98
CA CYS A 157 5.93 4.83 -2.40
C CYS A 157 6.16 6.23 -2.94
N ILE A 158 5.75 7.28 -2.21
CA ILE A 158 5.73 8.64 -2.75
C ILE A 158 7.14 9.13 -3.05
N HIS A 159 8.14 8.71 -2.26
CA HIS A 159 9.55 9.00 -2.51
C HIS A 159 10.05 8.53 -3.90
N ALA A 160 9.43 7.52 -4.50
CA ALA A 160 9.84 6.97 -5.79
C ALA A 160 9.30 7.78 -6.98
N THR A 161 8.47 8.80 -6.73
CA THR A 161 7.91 9.66 -7.77
C THR A 161 8.91 10.72 -8.24
N ARG A 162 8.79 11.15 -9.51
CA ARG A 162 9.67 12.18 -10.10
C ARG A 162 9.50 13.57 -9.48
N ASN A 163 8.31 13.88 -8.95
CA ASN A 163 8.00 15.17 -8.35
C ASN A 163 7.04 15.00 -7.17
N LEU A 164 7.58 15.13 -5.96
CA LEU A 164 6.83 14.99 -4.71
C LEU A 164 5.70 16.02 -4.59
N GLY A 165 5.94 17.27 -5.02
CA GLY A 165 4.91 18.32 -5.00
C GLY A 165 3.72 17.96 -5.88
N GLN A 166 3.98 17.43 -7.08
CA GLN A 166 2.93 16.99 -7.98
C GLN A 166 2.18 15.75 -7.46
N ALA A 167 2.89 14.78 -6.89
CA ALA A 167 2.28 13.59 -6.29
C ALA A 167 1.38 13.99 -5.10
N CYS A 168 1.88 14.82 -4.19
CA CYS A 168 1.11 15.33 -3.06
C CYS A 168 -0.11 16.16 -3.52
N ALA A 169 0.03 17.01 -4.54
CA ALA A 169 -1.09 17.77 -5.09
C ALA A 169 -2.15 16.86 -5.75
N ASN A 170 -1.76 15.70 -6.29
CA ASN A 170 -2.70 14.71 -6.81
C ASN A 170 -3.38 13.92 -5.67
N ILE A 171 -2.66 13.59 -4.59
CA ILE A 171 -3.24 13.00 -3.37
C ILE A 171 -4.27 13.95 -2.76
N GLU A 172 -3.95 15.25 -2.66
CA GLU A 172 -4.87 16.26 -2.13
C GLU A 172 -6.20 16.28 -2.89
N LYS A 173 -6.17 16.19 -4.22
CA LYS A 173 -7.38 16.11 -5.07
C LYS A 173 -8.22 14.86 -4.84
N LEU A 174 -7.63 13.78 -4.34
CA LEU A 174 -8.31 12.51 -4.04
C LEU A 174 -8.98 12.56 -2.65
N LEU A 175 -8.42 13.32 -1.71
CA LEU A 175 -8.98 13.50 -0.37
C LEU A 175 -10.27 14.32 -0.42
N ARG A 176 -11.25 13.92 0.38
CA ARG A 176 -12.39 14.79 0.68
C ARG A 176 -11.90 16.12 1.27
N ARG A 177 -12.56 17.22 0.92
CA ARG A 177 -12.15 18.58 1.33
C ARG A 177 -12.16 18.79 2.85
N ASP A 178 -13.14 18.22 3.55
CA ASP A 178 -13.33 18.47 4.98
C ASP A 178 -12.98 17.23 5.81
N GLY A 179 -11.78 17.24 6.40
CA GLY A 179 -11.35 16.19 7.34
C GLY A 179 -10.80 14.92 6.68
N GLY A 180 -10.39 14.99 5.42
CA GLY A 180 -9.60 13.91 4.81
C GLY A 180 -8.22 13.78 5.48
N ILE A 181 -7.76 12.55 5.66
CA ILE A 181 -6.48 12.26 6.33
C ILE A 181 -5.53 11.56 5.34
N LEU A 182 -4.31 12.08 5.24
CA LEU A 182 -3.20 11.37 4.61
C LEU A 182 -2.32 10.71 5.68
N CYS A 183 -2.18 9.40 5.59
CA CYS A 183 -1.22 8.61 6.35
C CYS A 183 -0.02 8.28 5.47
N LEU A 184 1.09 8.96 5.71
CA LEU A 184 2.35 8.72 5.02
C LEU A 184 3.30 7.94 5.93
N LEU A 185 3.76 6.77 5.48
CA LEU A 185 4.84 6.02 6.11
C LEU A 185 6.03 6.03 5.15
N GLU A 186 7.12 6.69 5.52
CA GLU A 186 8.37 6.75 4.75
C GLU A 186 9.52 6.41 5.69
N LEU A 187 10.43 5.53 5.24
CA LEU A 187 11.57 4.99 6.00
C LEU A 187 12.89 5.29 5.29
#